data_AF-A0A3D3KLQ3-F1
#
_entry.id   AF-A0A3D3KLQ3-F1
#
_cell.length_a   1.000
_cell.length_b   1.000
_cell.length_c   1.000
_cell.angle_alpha   90.00
_cell.angle_beta   90.00
_cell.angle_gamma   90.00
#
_symmetry.space_group_name_H-M   'P 1'
#
loop_
_entity.id
_entity.type
_entity.pdbx_description
1 polymer ?
#
loop_
_entity_poly.entity_id
_entity_poly.type
_entity_poly.pdbx_seq_one_letter_code
_entity_poly.pdbx_strand_id
1 'polypeptide(L)' 'ASAPYFHDGSAQSLIQTIDNSATEKDKHGVTSHLTEQELQDVVEFMKAL' A
#
# COMPACT_ATOMS: atom_id res chain seq x y z
N ALA A 1 -10.17 -11.25 2.03
CA ALA A 1 -10.14 -11.10 3.50
C ALA A 1 -9.43 -9.82 3.83
N SER A 2 -9.97 -9.09 4.79
CA SER A 2 -10.16 -7.64 4.74
C SER A 2 -9.21 -6.90 5.65
N ALA A 3 -9.05 -5.60 5.36
CA ALA A 3 -8.58 -4.61 6.31
C ALA A 3 -9.03 -4.88 7.76
N PRO A 4 -8.20 -4.52 8.74
CA PRO A 4 -6.92 -3.83 8.59
C PRO A 4 -5.78 -4.77 8.13
N TYR A 5 -4.85 -4.22 7.34
CA TYR A 5 -3.64 -4.84 6.81
C TYR A 5 -2.44 -4.66 7.76
N PHE A 6 -1.34 -5.37 7.46
CA PHE A 6 -0.17 -5.60 8.34
C PHE A 6 -0.48 -6.45 9.59
N HIS A 7 0.58 -6.83 10.30
CA HIS A 7 0.49 -7.71 11.48
C HIS A 7 -0.07 -6.99 12.72
N ASP A 8 0.01 -5.66 12.74
CA ASP A 8 -0.44 -4.77 13.81
C ASP A 8 -1.73 -4.02 13.46
N GLY A 9 -2.25 -4.20 12.23
CA GLY A 9 -3.45 -3.53 11.75
C GLY A 9 -3.26 -2.04 11.43
N SER A 10 -2.02 -1.59 11.24
CA SER A 10 -1.70 -0.16 11.00
C SER A 10 -2.24 0.40 9.69
N ALA A 11 -2.47 -0.43 8.66
CA ALA A 11 -3.00 0.00 7.37
C ALA A 11 -4.49 -0.35 7.22
N GLN A 12 -5.36 0.65 7.08
CA GLN A 12 -6.82 0.47 6.94
C GLN A 12 -7.25 0.16 5.50
N SER A 13 -6.38 0.35 4.53
CA SER A 13 -6.65 0.12 3.11
C SER A 13 -5.38 -0.34 2.39
N LEU A 14 -5.52 -0.93 1.19
CA LEU A 14 -4.39 -1.40 0.40
C LEU A 14 -3.40 -0.28 0.05
N ILE A 15 -3.90 0.92 -0.22
CA ILE A 15 -3.04 2.07 -0.56
C ILE A 15 -2.09 2.40 0.59
N GLN A 16 -2.54 2.28 1.85
CA GLN A 16 -1.71 2.53 3.03
C GLN A 16 -0.57 1.51 3.21
N THR A 17 -0.63 0.39 2.48
CA THR A 17 0.46 -0.59 2.47
C THR A 17 1.59 -0.22 1.51
N ILE A 18 1.35 0.70 0.55
CA ILE A 18 2.31 1.05 -0.50
C ILE A 18 2.64 2.56 -0.57
N ASP A 19 1.85 3.43 0.05
CA ASP A 19 2.06 4.89 0.02
C ASP A 19 3.03 5.42 1.10
N ASN A 20 3.62 4.53 1.91
CA ASN A 20 4.49 4.84 3.05
C ASN A 20 3.81 5.56 4.24
N SER A 21 2.48 5.58 4.31
CA SER A 21 1.75 6.18 5.44
C SER A 21 1.74 5.29 6.69
N ALA A 22 1.72 3.97 6.51
CA ALA A 22 1.71 2.99 7.62
C ALA A 22 3.04 2.22 7.76
N THR A 23 4.06 2.57 6.97
CA THR A 23 5.40 1.93 7.01
C THR A 23 6.51 2.96 7.00
N GLU A 24 7.72 2.56 7.41
CA GLU A 24 8.92 3.36 7.16
C GLU A 24 9.15 3.50 5.65
N LYS A 25 9.56 4.70 5.22
CA LYS A 25 9.72 5.07 3.81
C LYS A 25 10.61 4.07 3.06
N ASP A 26 10.10 3.58 1.93
CA ASP A 26 10.73 2.67 0.99
C ASP A 26 11.18 1.32 1.60
N LYS A 27 10.67 0.95 2.79
CA LYS A 27 10.94 -0.37 3.42
C LYS A 27 9.97 -1.47 2.97
N HIS A 28 8.82 -1.09 2.43
CA HIS A 28 7.82 -2.01 1.90
C HIS A 28 7.67 -1.83 0.37
N GLY A 29 8.81 -1.92 -0.33
CA GLY A 29 8.96 -1.53 -1.73
C GLY A 29 9.37 -0.07 -1.88
N VAL A 30 10.12 0.26 -2.92
CA VAL A 30 10.52 1.65 -3.22
C VAL A 30 9.39 2.27 -4.03
N THR A 31 8.47 2.96 -3.37
CA THR A 31 7.28 3.54 -4.01
C THR A 31 7.28 5.06 -3.98
N SER A 32 8.26 5.69 -3.32
CA SER A 32 8.34 7.13 -3.18
C SER A 32 8.55 7.91 -4.48
N HIS A 33 8.85 7.22 -5.58
CA HIS A 33 8.98 7.78 -6.92
C HIS A 33 7.70 7.66 -7.76
N LEU A 34 6.71 6.88 -7.29
CA LEU A 34 5.46 6.67 -7.99
C LEU A 34 4.53 7.86 -7.80
N THR A 35 3.80 8.18 -8.86
CA THR A 35 2.68 9.11 -8.81
C THR A 35 1.48 8.47 -8.12
N GLU A 36 0.52 9.30 -7.69
CA GLU A 36 -0.71 8.81 -7.07
C GLU A 36 -1.48 7.85 -8.00
N GLN A 37 -1.50 8.12 -9.31
CA GLN A 37 -2.16 7.25 -10.28
C GLN A 37 -1.50 5.88 -10.37
N GLU A 38 -0.16 5.83 -10.44
CA GLU A 38 0.58 4.56 -10.50
C GLU A 38 0.35 3.74 -9.22
N LEU A 39 0.25 4.38 -8.05
CA LEU A 39 -0.12 3.70 -6.82
C LEU A 39 -1.54 3.11 -6.87
N GLN A 40 -2.52 3.84 -7.42
CA GLN A 40 -3.88 3.31 -7.59
C GLN A 40 -3.91 2.12 -8.56
N ASP A 41 -3.13 2.16 -9.64
CA ASP A 41 -3.05 1.06 -10.61
C ASP A 41 -2.47 -0.22 -9.94
N VAL A 42 -1.47 -0.06 -9.07
CA VAL A 42 -0.94 -1.17 -8.25
C VAL A 42 -2.02 -1.71 -7.30
N VAL A 43 -2.80 -0.84 -6.66
CA VAL A 43 -3.92 -1.26 -5.81
C VAL A 43 -4.96 -2.05 -6.60
N GLU A 44 -5.31 -1.64 -7.81
CA GLU A 44 -6.24 -2.38 -8.68
C GLU A 44 -5.67 -3.74 -9.09
N PHE A 45 -4.38 -3.81 -9.41
CA PHE A 45 -3.70 -5.09 -9.65
C PHE A 45 -3.81 -6.01 -8.43
N MET A 46 -3.55 -5.51 -7.22
CA MET A 46 -3.66 -6.28 -5.98
C MET A 46 -5.09 -6.78 -5.70
N LYS A 47 -6.12 -6.04 -6.11
CA LYS A 47 -7.54 -6.46 -5.96
C LYS A 47 -7.93 -7.61 -6.89
N ALA A 48 -7.18 -7.83 -7.97
CA ALA A 48 -7.45 -8.88 -8.96
C ALA A 48 -6.83 -10.24 -8.60
N LEU A 49 -6.03 -10.31 -7.53
CA LEU A 49 -5.40 -11.53 -7.01
C LEU A 49 -6.30 -12.25 -5.99
#